data_AF-A0A3E0WEC9-F1
#
_entry.id   AF-A0A3E0WEC9-F1
#
_cell.length_a   1.000
_cell.length_b   1.000
_cell.length_c   1.000
_cell.angle_alpha   90.00
_cell.angle_beta   90.00
_cell.angle_gamma   90.00
#
_symmetry.space_group_name_H-M   'P 1'
#
loop_
_entity.id
_entity.type
_entity.pdbx_description
1 polymer ?
#
loop_
_entity_poly.entity_id
_entity_poly.type
_entity_poly.pdbx_seq_one_letter_code
_entity_poly.pdbx_strand_id
1 'polypeptide(L)'
;MVDNIVVRSPGASLPKPVAGLAFVTMWAVAIVLWSIAHLITNPQLGAFVVDTGLVLVSVGLAILFVEWRRTAVRAMLFGLVAIVLFLISDLADITVIVYMLRIIVPLFAFFTPVNRIANGFRIFA
;
A
#
# COMPACT_ATOMS: atom_id res chain seq x y z
N MET A 1 -24.92 -7.13 -27.46
CA MET A 1 -23.59 -7.55 -26.99
C MET A 1 -23.80 -8.22 -25.65
N VAL A 2 -23.31 -9.44 -25.47
CA VAL A 2 -23.48 -10.19 -24.22
C VAL A 2 -22.49 -9.62 -23.21
N ASP A 3 -23.01 -8.96 -22.18
CA ASP A 3 -22.25 -8.51 -21.02
C ASP A 3 -21.68 -9.72 -20.28
N ASN A 4 -20.47 -10.12 -20.66
CA ASN A 4 -19.65 -11.03 -19.87
C ASN A 4 -19.07 -10.28 -18.66
N ILE A 5 -19.95 -9.68 -17.85
CA ILE A 5 -19.60 -9.31 -16.49
C ILE A 5 -19.44 -10.64 -15.77
N VAL A 6 -18.20 -11.13 -15.74
CA VAL A 6 -17.82 -12.22 -14.87
C VAL A 6 -18.12 -11.73 -13.46
N VAL A 7 -19.30 -12.07 -12.95
CA VAL A 7 -19.67 -11.92 -11.55
C VAL A 7 -18.74 -12.86 -10.80
N ARG A 8 -17.52 -12.39 -10.54
CA ARG A 8 -16.58 -13.07 -9.68
C ARG A 8 -17.28 -13.14 -8.34
N SER A 9 -17.69 -14.34 -7.96
CA SER A 9 -18.30 -14.62 -6.67
C SER A 9 -17.58 -13.78 -5.60
N PRO A 10 -18.31 -12.98 -4.81
CA PRO A 10 -17.69 -12.14 -3.80
C PRO A 10 -16.83 -13.05 -2.93
N GLY A 11 -15.52 -12.78 -2.88
CA GLY A 11 -14.58 -13.64 -2.18
C GLY A 11 -14.91 -13.75 -0.68
N ALA A 12 -14.11 -14.48 0.10
CA ALA A 12 -14.27 -14.43 1.55
C ALA A 12 -14.11 -12.98 2.06
N SER A 13 -15.05 -12.53 2.89
CA SER A 13 -15.01 -11.20 3.49
C SER A 13 -13.82 -11.07 4.44
N LEU A 14 -13.23 -9.88 4.47
CA LEU A 14 -12.18 -9.53 5.40
C LEU A 14 -12.81 -9.13 6.75
N PRO A 15 -12.52 -9.84 7.86
CA PRO A 15 -13.03 -9.44 9.16
C PRO A 15 -12.51 -8.05 9.55
N LYS A 16 -13.41 -7.14 9.94
CA LYS A 16 -13.05 -5.76 10.33
C LYS A 16 -11.95 -5.70 11.41
N PRO A 17 -11.93 -6.56 12.45
CA PRO A 17 -10.86 -6.55 13.45
C PRO A 17 -9.48 -6.86 12.85
N VAL A 18 -9.43 -7.74 11.84
CA VAL A 18 -8.18 -8.11 11.15
C VAL A 18 -7.68 -6.93 10.31
N ALA A 19 -8.58 -6.23 9.63
CA ALA A 19 -8.23 -5.02 8.87
C ALA A 19 -7.68 -3.91 9.79
N GLY A 20 -8.34 -3.68 10.93
CA GLY A 20 -7.90 -2.71 11.93
C GLY A 20 -6.54 -3.08 12.54
N LEU A 21 -6.33 -4.34 12.89
CA LEU A 21 -5.05 -4.83 13.42
C LEU A 21 -3.92 -4.66 12.38
N ALA A 22 -4.18 -5.01 11.11
CA ALA A 22 -3.22 -4.82 10.02
C ALA A 22 -2.84 -3.35 9.83
N PHE A 23 -3.82 -2.44 9.89
CA PHE A 23 -3.57 -1.00 9.83
C PHE A 23 -2.66 -0.54 10.98
N VAL A 24 -3.04 -0.85 12.23
CA VAL A 24 -2.27 -0.42 13.42
C VAL A 24 -0.86 -0.98 13.41
N THR A 25 -0.70 -2.26 13.07
CA THR A 25 0.63 -2.91 13.03
C THR A 25 1.53 -2.31 11.97
N MET A 26 1.04 -2.10 10.74
CA MET A 26 1.83 -1.48 9.68
C MET A 26 2.23 -0.05 10.02
N TRP A 27 1.33 0.73 10.62
CA TRP A 27 1.62 2.08 11.09
C TRP A 27 2.63 2.10 12.23
N ALA A 28 2.48 1.22 13.22
CA ALA A 28 3.42 1.12 14.33
C ALA A 28 4.84 0.80 13.83
N VAL A 29 4.98 -0.15 12.91
CA VAL A 29 6.27 -0.47 12.29
C VAL A 29 6.82 0.72 11.52
N ALA A 30 6.01 1.44 10.73
CA ALA A 30 6.46 2.61 9.98
C ALA A 30 6.98 3.74 10.90
N ILE A 31 6.29 4.01 12.02
CA ILE A 31 6.71 5.01 13.01
C ILE A 31 8.06 4.62 13.61
N VAL A 32 8.27 3.33 13.92
CA VAL A 32 9.56 2.83 14.42
C VAL A 32 10.64 3.04 13.36
N LEU A 33 10.39 2.68 12.10
CA LEU A 33 11.34 2.87 11.00
C LEU A 33 11.76 4.33 10.83
N TRP A 34 10.80 5.26 10.82
CA TRP A 34 11.10 6.70 10.73
C TRP A 34 11.87 7.22 11.95
N SER A 35 11.57 6.68 13.13
CA SER A 35 12.25 7.07 14.37
C SER A 35 13.71 6.63 14.39
N ILE A 36 14.05 5.48 13.80
CA ILE A 36 15.43 4.97 13.76
C ILE A 36 16.21 5.36 12.51
N ALA A 37 15.55 5.87 11.46
CA ALA A 37 16.18 6.17 10.16
C ALA A 37 17.39 7.11 10.27
N HIS A 38 17.33 8.11 11.16
CA HIS A 38 18.41 9.08 11.38
C HIS A 38 19.66 8.48 12.04
N LEU A 39 19.55 7.28 12.64
CA LEU A 39 20.67 6.57 13.26
C LEU A 39 21.49 5.78 12.23
N ILE A 40 21.01 5.66 10.98
CA ILE A 40 21.64 4.89 9.92
C ILE A 40 22.75 5.73 9.28
N THR A 41 23.99 5.23 9.36
CA THR A 41 25.18 5.94 8.85
C THR A 41 25.25 5.97 7.32
N ASN A 42 24.69 4.94 6.66
CA ASN A 42 24.59 4.89 5.20
C ASN A 42 23.35 5.68 4.75
N PRO A 43 23.50 6.75 3.95
CA PRO A 43 22.38 7.61 3.58
C PRO A 43 21.36 6.91 2.66
N GLN A 44 21.79 6.01 1.77
CA GLN A 44 20.89 5.26 0.88
C GLN A 44 20.00 4.30 1.67
N LEU A 45 20.58 3.59 2.65
CA LEU A 45 19.82 2.73 3.55
C LEU A 45 18.88 3.52 4.46
N GLY A 46 19.31 4.72 4.91
CA GLY A 46 18.46 5.65 5.63
C GLY A 46 17.22 6.05 4.83
N ALA A 47 17.40 6.44 3.56
CA ALA A 47 16.31 6.78 2.65
C ALA A 47 15.36 5.59 2.41
N PHE A 48 15.91 4.40 2.12
CA PHE A 48 15.13 3.18 1.93
C PHE A 48 14.26 2.83 3.14
N VAL A 49 14.78 3.01 4.36
CA VAL A 49 14.02 2.77 5.60
C VAL A 49 12.84 3.74 5.71
N VAL A 50 13.03 5.02 5.35
CA VAL A 50 11.95 6.00 5.32
C VAL A 50 10.88 5.63 4.29
N ASP A 51 11.29 5.23 3.10
CA ASP A 51 10.38 4.85 2.01
C ASP A 51 9.64 3.55 2.29
N THR A 52 10.28 2.60 2.97
CA THR A 52 9.60 1.40 3.49
C THR A 52 8.48 1.78 4.46
N GLY A 53 8.73 2.72 5.37
CA GLY A 53 7.70 3.26 6.26
C GLY A 53 6.52 3.86 5.49
N LEU A 54 6.79 4.62 4.44
CA LEU A 54 5.78 5.20 3.54
C LEU A 54 4.91 4.13 2.87
N VAL A 55 5.52 3.04 2.38
CA VAL A 55 4.76 1.93 1.79
C VAL A 55 3.87 1.26 2.83
N LEU A 56 4.38 0.99 4.03
CA LEU A 56 3.61 0.34 5.09
C LEU A 56 2.39 1.15 5.52
N VAL A 57 2.53 2.46 5.74
CA VAL A 57 1.36 3.30 6.07
C VAL A 57 0.34 3.34 4.94
N SER A 58 0.81 3.35 3.69
CA SER A 58 -0.04 3.37 2.49
C SER A 58 -0.84 2.07 2.34
N VAL A 59 -0.19 0.92 2.51
CA VAL A 59 -0.85 -0.40 2.48
C VAL A 59 -1.80 -0.55 3.66
N GLY A 60 -1.37 -0.15 4.86
CA GLY A 60 -2.22 -0.19 6.06
C GLY A 60 -3.49 0.62 5.87
N LEU A 61 -3.37 1.84 5.34
CA LEU A 61 -4.51 2.70 5.02
C LEU A 61 -5.43 2.01 4.00
N ALA A 62 -4.90 1.50 2.91
CA ALA A 62 -5.68 0.84 1.87
C ALA A 62 -6.49 -0.34 2.43
N ILE A 63 -5.91 -1.18 3.28
CA ILE A 63 -6.56 -2.36 3.87
C ILE A 63 -7.84 -2.01 4.64
N LEU A 64 -7.91 -0.85 5.32
CA LEU A 64 -9.13 -0.40 6.01
C LEU A 64 -10.34 -0.26 5.09
N PHE A 65 -10.10 0.02 3.82
CA PHE A 65 -11.14 0.31 2.83
C PHE A 65 -11.46 -0.89 1.91
N VAL A 66 -10.82 -2.04 2.14
CA VAL A 66 -11.02 -3.25 1.36
C VAL A 66 -12.02 -4.20 2.03
N GLU A 67 -12.94 -4.76 1.25
CA GLU A 67 -13.99 -5.67 1.74
C GLU A 67 -13.60 -7.16 1.64
N TRP A 68 -12.77 -7.50 0.65
CA TRP A 68 -12.46 -8.88 0.29
C TRP A 68 -11.04 -9.28 0.67
N ARG A 69 -10.87 -10.45 1.27
CA ARG A 69 -9.54 -10.99 1.64
C ARG A 69 -8.58 -11.02 0.44
N ARG A 70 -9.07 -11.40 -0.74
CA ARG A 70 -8.27 -11.46 -1.96
C ARG A 70 -7.69 -10.10 -2.35
N THR A 71 -8.47 -9.04 -2.22
CA THR A 71 -8.02 -7.68 -2.53
C THR A 71 -7.03 -7.18 -1.48
N ALA A 72 -7.21 -7.56 -0.20
CA ALA A 72 -6.26 -7.22 0.86
C ALA A 72 -4.90 -7.91 0.64
N VAL A 73 -4.89 -9.18 0.26
CA VAL A 73 -3.65 -9.90 -0.10
C VAL A 73 -2.97 -9.25 -1.31
N ARG A 74 -3.73 -8.81 -2.32
CA ARG A 74 -3.16 -8.07 -3.45
C ARG A 74 -2.53 -6.75 -3.02
N ALA A 75 -3.18 -5.99 -2.14
CA ALA A 75 -2.62 -4.75 -1.60
C ALA A 75 -1.30 -5.01 -0.87
N MET A 76 -1.21 -6.09 -0.08
CA MET A 76 0.04 -6.52 0.57
C MET A 76 1.12 -6.89 -0.44
N LEU A 77 0.77 -7.64 -1.51
CA LEU A 77 1.72 -8.00 -2.57
C LEU A 77 2.22 -6.77 -3.34
N PHE A 78 1.34 -5.82 -3.66
CA PHE A 78 1.74 -4.55 -4.28
C PHE A 78 2.64 -3.73 -3.35
N GLY A 79 2.37 -3.73 -2.04
CA GLY A 79 3.26 -3.16 -1.03
C GLY A 79 4.65 -3.80 -1.05
N LEU A 80 4.72 -5.13 -1.07
CA LEU A 80 5.99 -5.85 -1.15
C LEU A 80 6.77 -5.49 -2.43
N VAL A 81 6.07 -5.43 -3.57
CA VAL A 81 6.68 -5.00 -4.84
C VAL A 81 7.19 -3.57 -4.75
N ALA A 82 6.45 -2.65 -4.15
CA ALA A 82 6.89 -1.27 -3.96
C ALA A 82 8.14 -1.19 -3.08
N ILE A 83 8.22 -1.96 -1.98
CA ILE A 83 9.43 -2.03 -1.14
C ILE A 83 10.64 -2.51 -1.95
N VAL A 84 10.47 -3.55 -2.78
CA VAL A 84 11.56 -4.04 -3.65
C VAL A 84 11.98 -2.98 -4.67
N LEU A 85 11.02 -2.26 -5.26
CA LEU A 85 11.32 -1.19 -6.21
C LEU A 85 12.06 -0.03 -5.54
N PHE A 86 11.68 0.37 -4.33
CA PHE A 86 12.42 1.36 -3.54
C PHE A 86 13.83 0.88 -3.23
N LEU A 87 13.99 -0.35 -2.73
CA LEU A 87 15.30 -0.92 -2.44
C LEU A 87 16.25 -0.85 -3.64
N ILE A 88 15.78 -1.26 -4.83
CA ILE A 88 16.58 -1.22 -6.05
C ILE A 88 16.90 0.23 -6.43
N SER A 89 15.92 1.11 -6.38
CA SER A 89 16.06 2.50 -6.85
C SER A 89 16.93 3.34 -5.92
N ASP A 90 16.86 3.14 -4.60
CA ASP A 90 17.69 3.82 -3.60
C ASP A 90 19.14 3.34 -3.66
N LEU A 91 19.37 2.05 -3.85
CA LEU A 91 20.72 1.50 -3.97
C LEU A 91 21.39 1.85 -5.31
N ALA A 92 20.61 2.00 -6.38
CA ALA A 92 21.09 2.43 -7.69
C ALA A 92 21.13 3.97 -7.85
N ASP A 93 20.75 4.72 -6.82
CA ASP A 93 20.70 6.19 -6.80
C ASP A 93 19.85 6.80 -7.94
N ILE A 94 18.76 6.12 -8.32
CA ILE A 94 17.86 6.56 -9.38
C ILE A 94 16.78 7.46 -8.78
N THR A 95 17.20 8.68 -8.42
CA THR A 95 16.37 9.68 -7.73
C THR A 95 15.01 9.91 -8.39
N VAL A 96 14.95 9.97 -9.72
CA VAL A 96 13.69 10.18 -10.47
C VAL A 96 12.67 9.09 -10.16
N ILE A 97 13.09 7.82 -10.11
CA ILE A 97 12.20 6.69 -9.83
C ILE A 97 11.77 6.72 -8.37
N VAL A 98 12.68 7.01 -7.44
CA VAL A 98 12.37 7.13 -6.01
C VAL A 98 11.28 8.18 -5.78
N TYR A 99 11.42 9.38 -6.34
CA TYR A 99 10.41 10.43 -6.20
C TYR A 99 9.09 10.08 -6.89
N MET A 100 9.15 9.43 -8.05
CA MET A 100 7.95 8.93 -8.72
C MET A 100 7.21 7.93 -7.82
N LEU A 101 7.90 6.97 -7.22
CA LEU A 101 7.32 5.98 -6.29
C LEU A 101 6.75 6.64 -5.04
N ARG A 102 7.43 7.65 -4.47
CA ARG A 102 6.94 8.43 -3.30
C ARG A 102 5.61 9.13 -3.55
N ILE A 103 5.30 9.46 -4.81
CA ILE A 103 4.02 10.07 -5.19
C ILE A 103 2.98 8.99 -5.51
N ILE A 104 3.38 7.98 -6.29
CA ILE A 104 2.47 6.96 -6.81
C ILE A 104 1.96 6.02 -5.71
N VAL A 105 2.81 5.62 -4.76
CA VAL A 105 2.42 4.67 -3.70
C VAL A 105 1.30 5.23 -2.81
N PRO A 106 1.41 6.46 -2.26
CA PRO A 106 0.31 7.06 -1.51
C PRO A 106 -0.92 7.30 -2.37
N LEU A 107 -0.73 7.74 -3.63
CA LEU A 107 -1.85 7.98 -4.55
C LEU A 107 -2.70 6.71 -4.76
N PHE A 108 -2.07 5.56 -5.01
CA PHE A 108 -2.78 4.29 -5.14
C PHE A 108 -3.46 3.86 -3.84
N ALA A 109 -2.83 4.10 -2.68
CA ALA A 109 -3.47 3.84 -1.41
C ALA A 109 -4.73 4.70 -1.23
N PHE A 110 -4.67 6.00 -1.55
CA PHE A 110 -5.81 6.92 -1.50
C PHE A 110 -6.91 6.61 -2.51
N PHE A 111 -6.59 6.00 -3.65
CA PHE A 111 -7.64 5.51 -4.56
C PHE A 111 -8.51 4.43 -3.93
N THR A 112 -8.06 3.73 -2.88
CA THR A 112 -8.86 2.70 -2.21
C THR A 112 -10.08 3.28 -1.48
N PRO A 113 -9.96 4.26 -0.56
CA PRO A 113 -11.11 4.95 0.02
C PRO A 113 -11.91 5.73 -1.03
N VAL A 114 -11.26 6.37 -2.01
CA VAL A 114 -11.98 7.07 -3.09
C VAL A 114 -12.85 6.10 -3.87
N ASN A 115 -12.35 4.93 -4.25
CA ASN A 115 -13.14 3.90 -4.93
C ASN A 115 -14.25 3.35 -4.03
N ARG A 116 -14.05 3.27 -2.71
CA ARG A 116 -15.10 2.84 -1.78
C ARG A 116 -16.22 3.87 -1.67
N ILE A 117 -15.88 5.15 -1.58
CA ILE A 117 -16.83 6.26 -1.51
C ILE A 117 -17.53 6.44 -2.86
N ALA A 118 -16.77 6.40 -3.95
CA ALA A 118 -17.26 6.53 -5.32
C ALA A 118 -18.12 5.33 -5.72
N ASN A 119 -17.88 4.11 -5.22
CA ASN A 119 -18.78 2.95 -5.41
C ASN A 119 -20.04 2.96 -4.51
N GLY A 120 -20.36 4.09 -3.86
CA GLY A 120 -21.75 4.49 -3.66
C GLY A 120 -22.47 4.82 -4.99
N PHE A 121 -21.71 5.07 -6.06
CA PHE A 121 -22.10 5.09 -7.47
C PHE A 121 -21.38 3.95 -8.21
N ARG A 122 -22.15 2.99 -8.72
CA ARG A 122 -21.64 1.85 -9.50
C ARG A 122 -20.96 2.35 -10.79
N ILE A 123 -19.63 2.39 -10.83
CA ILE A 123 -18.86 2.74 -12.05
C ILE A 123 -18.46 1.49 -12.85
N PHE A 124 -18.74 0.29 -12.33
CA PHE A 124 -18.68 -0.97 -13.09
C PHE A 124 -19.97 -1.76 -12.92
N ALA A 125 -21.08 -1.15 -13.34
CA ALA A 125 -22.19 -1.91 -13.89
C ALA A 125 -21.80 -2.41 -15.29
#